data_AF-A0A933BB88-F1
#
_entry.id   AF-A0A933BB88-F1
#
_cell.length_a   1.000
_cell.length_b   1.000
_cell.length_c   1.000
_cell.angle_alpha   90.00
_cell.angle_beta   90.00
_cell.angle_gamma   90.00
#
_symmetry.space_group_name_H-M   'P 1'
#
loop_
_entity.id
_entity.type
_entity.pdbx_description
1 polymer ?
#
loop_
_entity_poly.entity_id
_entity_poly.type
_entity_poly.pdbx_seq_one_letter_code
_entity_poly.pdbx_strand_id
1 'polypeptide(L)'
;MSDAFNPQLDKDEFVKGAEVIENRVIRFNEVPEAKEFAEVLERVLAKHPEIEQTEPELFYRLQKDLILLKFVALTLISEKEALVLIEEYYADHHDIPYYDIWVKTRARLGGMILFEERDELKKKIRDALLRNNQILTQNGVVFETKERKGTVRNWLLDYHRAVGTDIADSLQITQYINNSQNTADLSQEERYRIAVLVHYYERLKRSSFTIDGLEGTQIFEGEDGHTYVLKDGELEDIDSNKELNKIIKELQEQGLWPKEDGTEPRTPKAFGAGSNADVVAVAQTQPLDQSILASYNTLPVPLDAIKAKTVELQGRIVREPQILEQILENQGSVKDKAYVVAALILRITNYELSPRSGPHTDSALRRIPFAGRITNKEKLKQWIRETLEDKLGWSDEDSAKLGIRIGNLLGEPFKGWAAYNKTTGRFEWSLVI
;
A
#
# COMPACT_ATOMS: atom_id res chain seq x y z
N MET A 1 -20.01 22.61 1.29
CA MET A 1 -19.52 22.23 2.64
C MET A 1 -18.41 23.15 3.14
N SER A 2 -17.63 23.82 2.26
CA SER A 2 -16.65 24.85 2.68
C SER A 2 -17.24 26.04 3.44
N ASP A 3 -18.55 26.31 3.29
CA ASP A 3 -19.21 27.42 3.98
C ASP A 3 -19.57 27.11 5.44
N ALA A 4 -19.45 25.84 5.87
CA ALA A 4 -19.89 25.41 7.19
C ALA A 4 -18.88 25.70 8.31
N PHE A 5 -17.63 26.05 7.99
CA PHE A 5 -16.57 26.21 8.98
C PHE A 5 -15.74 27.48 8.78
N ASN A 6 -16.31 28.60 9.21
CA ASN A 6 -15.59 29.85 9.34
C ASN A 6 -14.63 29.76 10.55
N PRO A 7 -13.31 29.97 10.42
CA PRO A 7 -12.37 29.97 11.55
C PRO A 7 -12.58 31.13 12.57
N GLN A 8 -13.65 31.90 12.41
CA GLN A 8 -14.20 32.86 13.38
C GLN A 8 -15.46 32.35 14.11
N LEU A 9 -15.82 31.06 13.97
CA LEU A 9 -16.95 30.45 14.64
C LEU A 9 -16.91 30.71 16.15
N ASP A 10 -18.06 31.09 16.70
CA ASP A 10 -18.28 31.18 18.14
C ASP A 10 -18.09 29.78 18.77
N LYS A 11 -17.64 29.75 20.02
CA LYS A 11 -17.36 28.53 20.78
C LYS A 11 -18.54 27.55 20.75
N ASP A 12 -19.76 28.05 20.87
CA ASP A 12 -20.98 27.24 20.88
C ASP A 12 -21.28 26.60 19.51
N GLU A 13 -20.96 27.29 18.41
CA GLU A 13 -21.09 26.72 17.07
C GLU A 13 -20.00 25.68 16.78
N PHE A 14 -18.80 25.89 17.34
CA PHE A 14 -17.72 24.91 17.25
C PHE A 14 -18.06 23.60 17.98
N VAL A 15 -18.59 23.69 19.20
CA VAL A 15 -19.00 22.51 19.98
C VAL A 15 -20.08 21.70 19.25
N LYS A 16 -21.07 22.37 18.64
CA LYS A 16 -22.07 21.69 17.79
C LYS A 16 -21.45 21.06 16.55
N GLY A 17 -20.44 21.71 15.97
CA GLY A 17 -19.66 21.15 14.88
C GLY A 17 -18.89 19.89 15.27
N ALA A 18 -18.39 19.80 16.51
CA ALA A 18 -17.69 18.61 17.02
C ALA A 18 -18.58 17.36 17.06
N GLU A 19 -19.89 17.49 17.33
CA GLU A 19 -20.82 16.36 17.27
C GLU A 19 -20.99 15.78 15.84
N VAL A 20 -20.86 16.64 14.82
CA VAL A 20 -20.88 16.21 13.41
C VAL A 20 -19.61 15.44 13.06
N ILE A 21 -18.46 15.85 13.61
CA ILE A 21 -17.16 15.18 13.43
C ILE A 21 -17.22 13.74 13.92
N GLU A 22 -17.67 13.52 15.15
CA GLU A 22 -17.72 12.19 15.77
C GLU A 22 -18.70 11.26 15.04
N ASN A 23 -19.94 11.73 14.82
CA ASN A 23 -21.01 10.89 14.27
C ASN A 23 -20.87 10.59 12.79
N ARG A 24 -20.14 11.42 12.04
CA ARG A 24 -20.02 11.28 10.59
C ARG A 24 -18.59 11.01 10.16
N VAL A 25 -17.68 11.94 10.39
CA VAL A 25 -16.33 11.90 9.77
C VAL A 25 -15.52 10.73 10.33
N ILE A 26 -15.48 10.57 11.65
CA ILE A 26 -14.77 9.47 12.30
C ILE A 26 -15.46 8.14 11.99
N ARG A 27 -16.78 8.08 12.20
CA ARG A 27 -17.58 6.86 12.03
C ARG A 27 -17.60 6.32 10.59
N PHE A 28 -17.68 7.20 9.59
CA PHE A 28 -17.70 6.80 8.17
C PHE A 28 -16.33 6.91 7.50
N ASN A 29 -15.27 7.19 8.28
CA ASN A 29 -13.89 7.13 7.81
C ASN A 29 -13.62 8.09 6.62
N GLU A 30 -14.26 9.27 6.62
CA GLU A 30 -14.20 10.29 5.56
C GLU A 30 -12.82 10.98 5.55
N VAL A 31 -11.89 10.51 4.70
CA VAL A 31 -10.46 10.87 4.76
C VAL A 31 -10.17 12.36 4.48
N PRO A 32 -10.67 12.98 3.40
CA PRO A 32 -10.39 14.40 3.13
C PRO A 32 -10.94 15.31 4.22
N GLU A 33 -12.19 15.09 4.63
CA GLU A 33 -12.87 15.83 5.67
C GLU A 33 -12.15 15.68 7.01
N ALA A 34 -11.71 14.47 7.37
CA ALA A 34 -10.96 14.24 8.60
C ALA A 34 -9.68 15.08 8.69
N LYS A 35 -8.97 15.25 7.56
CA LYS A 35 -7.78 16.11 7.51
C LYS A 35 -8.15 17.57 7.72
N GLU A 36 -9.15 18.07 6.99
CA GLU A 36 -9.62 19.46 7.11
C GLU A 36 -10.04 19.77 8.56
N PHE A 37 -10.82 18.87 9.17
CA PHE A 37 -11.26 19.01 10.55
C PHE A 37 -10.10 18.94 11.55
N ALA A 38 -9.12 18.05 11.35
CA ALA A 38 -7.93 18.00 12.21
C ALA A 38 -7.19 19.35 12.19
N GLU A 39 -6.96 19.93 11.01
CA GLU A 39 -6.28 21.23 10.86
C GLU A 39 -7.09 22.40 11.46
N VAL A 40 -8.41 22.37 11.37
CA VAL A 40 -9.28 23.36 12.02
C VAL A 40 -9.21 23.22 13.54
N LEU A 41 -9.36 22.00 14.05
CA LEU A 41 -9.37 21.69 15.47
C LEU A 41 -8.04 22.04 16.15
N GLU A 42 -6.90 21.74 15.51
CA GLU A 42 -5.58 22.19 15.96
C GLU A 42 -5.49 23.71 16.10
N ARG A 43 -5.98 24.45 15.09
CA ARG A 43 -5.98 25.92 15.13
C ARG A 43 -6.87 26.46 16.23
N VAL A 44 -8.01 25.83 16.50
CA VAL A 44 -8.90 26.24 17.60
C VAL A 44 -8.23 26.01 18.94
N LEU A 45 -7.68 24.81 19.19
CA LEU A 45 -6.97 24.49 20.43
C LEU A 45 -5.75 25.39 20.65
N ALA A 46 -5.03 25.75 19.58
CA ALA A 46 -3.88 26.65 19.66
C ALA A 46 -4.27 28.12 19.90
N LYS A 47 -5.41 28.58 19.37
CA LYS A 47 -5.93 29.93 19.57
C LYS A 47 -6.59 30.14 20.92
N HIS A 48 -7.14 29.07 21.49
CA HIS A 48 -7.92 29.10 22.73
C HIS A 48 -7.31 28.19 23.81
N PRO A 49 -6.05 28.41 24.23
CA PRO A 49 -5.41 27.60 25.26
C PRO A 49 -6.15 27.67 26.61
N GLU A 50 -6.96 28.70 26.84
CA GLU A 50 -7.80 28.85 28.03
C GLU A 50 -8.85 27.74 28.19
N ILE A 51 -9.22 27.02 27.12
CA ILE A 51 -10.17 25.91 27.19
C ILE A 51 -9.65 24.81 28.11
N GLU A 52 -8.33 24.56 28.14
CA GLU A 52 -7.72 23.56 29.03
C GLU A 52 -7.99 23.87 30.53
N GLN A 53 -8.00 25.15 30.89
CA GLN A 53 -8.18 25.59 32.29
C GLN A 53 -9.66 25.80 32.63
N THR A 54 -10.43 26.35 31.69
CA THR A 54 -11.83 26.73 31.91
C THR A 54 -12.80 25.56 31.73
N GLU A 55 -12.52 24.68 30.76
CA GLU A 55 -13.35 23.52 30.40
C GLU A 55 -12.48 22.28 30.10
N PRO A 56 -11.78 21.74 31.11
CA PRO A 56 -10.82 20.65 30.92
C PRO A 56 -11.42 19.41 30.27
N GLU A 57 -12.65 19.05 30.61
CA GLU A 57 -13.33 17.88 30.00
C GLU A 57 -13.57 18.06 28.49
N LEU A 58 -13.92 19.27 28.06
CA LEU A 58 -14.07 19.60 26.64
C LEU A 58 -12.71 19.54 25.95
N PHE A 59 -11.68 20.13 26.56
CA PHE A 59 -10.32 20.10 26.02
C PHE A 59 -9.82 18.67 25.78
N TYR A 60 -9.94 17.78 26.77
CA TYR A 60 -9.52 16.38 26.63
C TYR A 60 -10.29 15.64 25.55
N ARG A 61 -11.61 15.88 25.44
CA ARG A 61 -12.43 15.30 24.37
C ARG A 61 -11.98 15.78 22.99
N LEU A 62 -11.77 17.08 22.84
CA LEU A 62 -11.30 17.68 21.60
C LEU A 62 -9.89 17.18 21.21
N GLN A 63 -8.98 17.02 22.17
CA GLN A 63 -7.68 16.40 21.92
C GLN A 63 -7.81 14.95 21.45
N LYS A 64 -8.73 14.19 22.05
CA LYS A 64 -9.02 12.82 21.64
C LYS A 64 -9.59 12.78 20.22
N ASP A 65 -10.58 13.60 19.91
CA ASP A 65 -11.15 13.70 18.56
C ASP A 65 -10.09 14.06 17.51
N LEU A 66 -9.18 14.98 17.85
CA LEU A 66 -8.07 15.34 16.98
C LEU A 66 -7.18 14.12 16.66
N ILE A 67 -6.86 13.29 17.66
CA ILE A 67 -6.07 12.07 17.47
C ILE A 67 -6.81 11.10 16.53
N LEU A 68 -8.10 10.88 16.76
CA LEU A 68 -8.92 9.98 15.94
C LEU A 68 -9.03 10.47 14.49
N LEU A 69 -9.25 11.78 14.30
CA LEU A 69 -9.28 12.40 12.97
C LEU A 69 -7.96 12.21 12.23
N LYS A 70 -6.82 12.36 12.91
CA LYS A 70 -5.50 12.11 12.32
C LYS A 70 -5.31 10.65 11.90
N PHE A 71 -5.87 9.69 12.63
CA PHE A 71 -5.87 8.29 12.21
C PHE A 71 -6.74 8.06 10.96
N VAL A 72 -7.93 8.66 10.89
CA VAL A 72 -8.76 8.61 9.68
C VAL A 72 -8.04 9.21 8.47
N ALA A 73 -7.37 10.34 8.69
CA ALA A 73 -6.58 11.09 7.72
C ALA A 73 -5.14 10.57 7.51
N LEU A 74 -4.79 9.37 8.02
CA LEU A 74 -3.42 8.85 8.04
C LEU A 74 -2.74 8.84 6.65
N THR A 75 -3.51 8.73 5.58
CA THR A 75 -3.00 8.75 4.19
C THR A 75 -2.62 10.15 3.70
N LEU A 76 -3.14 11.23 4.31
CA LEU A 76 -3.00 12.61 3.84
C LEU A 76 -2.17 13.52 4.77
N ILE A 77 -1.84 13.07 5.99
CA ILE A 77 -0.95 13.79 6.92
C ILE A 77 0.53 13.61 6.55
N SER A 78 1.41 14.45 7.09
CA SER A 78 2.84 14.31 6.82
C SER A 78 3.42 13.03 7.43
N GLU A 79 4.56 12.56 6.92
CA GLU A 79 5.24 11.38 7.50
C GLU A 79 5.60 11.62 8.97
N LYS A 80 6.10 12.81 9.30
CA LYS A 80 6.46 13.17 10.68
C LYS A 80 5.26 13.05 11.62
N GLU A 81 4.11 13.59 11.23
CA GLU A 81 2.87 13.50 12.02
C GLU A 81 2.39 12.06 12.15
N ALA A 82 2.44 11.27 11.08
CA ALA A 82 2.07 9.86 11.11
C ALA A 82 2.95 9.07 12.09
N LEU A 83 4.26 9.32 12.10
CA LEU A 83 5.19 8.64 13.02
C LEU A 83 4.93 9.03 14.48
N VAL A 84 4.68 10.32 14.77
CA VAL A 84 4.27 10.76 16.11
C VAL A 84 2.96 10.11 16.52
N LEU A 85 1.97 10.04 15.62
CA LEU A 85 0.68 9.41 15.87
C LEU A 85 0.84 7.93 16.26
N ILE A 86 1.70 7.20 15.56
CA ILE A 86 1.99 5.79 15.89
C ILE A 86 2.80 5.68 17.20
N GLU A 87 3.77 6.54 17.43
CA GLU A 87 4.64 6.48 18.61
C GLU A 87 3.91 6.85 19.90
N GLU A 88 3.01 7.82 19.86
CA GLU A 88 2.37 8.38 21.04
C GLU A 88 0.91 7.95 21.22
N TYR A 89 0.23 7.58 20.13
CA TYR A 89 -1.23 7.42 20.10
C TYR A 89 -1.74 6.13 19.43
N TYR A 90 -0.88 5.14 19.15
CA TYR A 90 -1.29 3.87 18.53
C TYR A 90 -2.56 3.25 19.14
N ALA A 91 -2.65 3.12 20.47
CA ALA A 91 -3.77 2.43 21.11
C ALA A 91 -5.13 3.12 20.85
N ASP A 92 -5.13 4.42 20.54
CA ASP A 92 -6.33 5.22 20.35
C ASP A 92 -7.09 4.86 19.07
N HIS A 93 -6.45 4.23 18.08
CA HIS A 93 -7.14 3.85 16.84
C HIS A 93 -8.23 2.79 17.05
N HIS A 94 -8.19 2.05 18.17
CA HIS A 94 -9.20 1.04 18.51
C HIS A 94 -10.57 1.64 18.83
N ASP A 95 -10.62 2.95 19.13
CA ASP A 95 -11.88 3.65 19.40
C ASP A 95 -12.61 4.08 18.13
N ILE A 96 -11.99 3.88 16.95
CA ILE A 96 -12.62 4.17 15.65
C ILE A 96 -13.38 2.91 15.19
N PRO A 97 -14.71 2.97 15.04
CA PRO A 97 -15.49 1.80 14.63
C PRO A 97 -15.04 1.26 13.26
N TYR A 98 -14.85 -0.07 13.19
CA TYR A 98 -14.48 -0.78 11.96
C TYR A 98 -13.17 -0.31 11.31
N TYR A 99 -12.31 0.38 12.06
CA TYR A 99 -11.05 0.89 11.55
C TYR A 99 -9.98 -0.20 11.48
N ASP A 100 -9.35 -0.32 10.32
CA ASP A 100 -8.16 -1.14 10.11
C ASP A 100 -6.96 -0.23 9.79
N ILE A 101 -6.02 -0.16 10.73
CA ILE A 101 -4.79 0.62 10.59
C ILE A 101 -3.92 0.14 9.43
N TRP A 102 -3.92 -1.17 9.13
CA TRP A 102 -3.21 -1.69 7.98
C TRP A 102 -3.78 -1.16 6.68
N VAL A 103 -5.11 -1.12 6.52
CA VAL A 103 -5.74 -0.58 5.30
C VAL A 103 -5.30 0.86 5.04
N LYS A 104 -5.21 1.69 6.09
CA LYS A 104 -4.75 3.08 5.98
C LYS A 104 -3.27 3.19 5.65
N THR A 105 -2.43 2.42 6.34
CA THR A 105 -0.99 2.37 6.05
C THR A 105 -0.74 1.85 4.63
N ARG A 106 -1.46 0.82 4.19
CA ARG A 106 -1.38 0.26 2.84
C ARG A 106 -1.76 1.29 1.78
N ALA A 107 -2.85 2.02 1.97
CA ALA A 107 -3.25 3.09 1.05
C ALA A 107 -2.18 4.19 0.95
N ARG A 108 -1.55 4.54 2.08
CA ARG A 108 -0.43 5.50 2.10
C ARG A 108 0.78 4.98 1.32
N LEU A 109 1.19 3.73 1.58
CA LEU A 109 2.30 3.08 0.90
C LEU A 109 2.02 2.92 -0.60
N GLY A 110 0.80 2.59 -0.99
CA GLY A 110 0.38 2.49 -2.39
C GLY A 110 0.48 3.81 -3.16
N GLY A 111 0.38 4.95 -2.47
CA GLY A 111 0.63 6.28 -3.04
C GLY A 111 2.12 6.62 -3.23
N MET A 112 3.03 5.83 -2.65
CA MET A 112 4.47 6.02 -2.82
C MET A 112 4.94 5.28 -4.06
N ILE A 113 5.64 6.00 -4.94
CA ILE A 113 6.12 5.45 -6.21
C ILE A 113 7.25 4.45 -5.92
N LEU A 114 8.26 4.85 -5.15
CA LEU A 114 9.44 4.03 -4.90
C LEU A 114 9.21 3.00 -3.76
N PHE A 115 9.47 1.73 -4.04
CA PHE A 115 9.30 0.63 -3.06
C PHE A 115 10.26 0.75 -1.88
N GLU A 116 11.42 1.38 -2.06
CA GLU A 116 12.37 1.63 -0.98
C GLU A 116 11.86 2.65 0.03
N GLU A 117 11.17 3.70 -0.45
CA GLU A 117 10.53 4.67 0.43
C GLU A 117 9.41 4.01 1.25
N ARG A 118 8.70 3.05 0.64
CA ARG A 118 7.71 2.21 1.34
C ARG A 118 8.36 1.40 2.46
N ASP A 119 9.44 0.67 2.15
CA ASP A 119 10.15 -0.16 3.13
C ASP A 119 10.82 0.69 4.23
N GLU A 120 11.33 1.87 3.89
CA GLU A 120 11.87 2.82 4.85
C GLU A 120 10.76 3.33 5.79
N LEU A 121 9.60 3.73 5.25
CA LEU A 121 8.45 4.13 6.06
C LEU A 121 7.99 2.99 6.96
N LYS A 122 7.82 1.77 6.43
CA LYS A 122 7.45 0.59 7.22
C LYS A 122 8.41 0.38 8.40
N LYS A 123 9.72 0.52 8.16
CA LYS A 123 10.74 0.43 9.21
C LYS A 123 10.55 1.52 10.26
N LYS A 124 10.40 2.78 9.85
CA LYS A 124 10.15 3.91 10.77
C LYS A 124 8.90 3.69 11.61
N ILE A 125 7.83 3.15 11.04
CA ILE A 125 6.59 2.80 11.76
C ILE A 125 6.86 1.69 12.79
N ARG A 126 7.59 0.62 12.43
CA ARG A 126 7.98 -0.43 13.39
C ARG A 126 8.79 0.13 14.55
N ASP A 127 9.73 1.01 14.26
CA ASP A 127 10.57 1.64 15.27
C ASP A 127 9.74 2.57 16.19
N ALA A 128 8.74 3.28 15.64
CA ALA A 128 7.79 4.09 16.40
C ALA A 128 6.94 3.22 17.35
N LEU A 129 6.41 2.09 16.88
CA LEU A 129 5.67 1.13 17.72
C LEU A 129 6.54 0.60 18.88
N LEU A 130 7.82 0.32 18.62
CA LEU A 130 8.78 -0.12 19.64
C LEU A 130 9.17 0.98 20.65
N ARG A 131 8.83 2.25 20.39
CA ARG A 131 8.98 3.36 21.35
C ARG A 131 7.66 3.74 22.04
N ASN A 132 6.54 3.21 21.56
CA ASN A 132 5.21 3.53 22.10
C ASN A 132 5.00 2.97 23.52
N ASN A 133 4.73 3.87 24.47
CA ASN A 133 4.52 3.56 25.88
C ASN A 133 3.05 3.59 26.32
N GLN A 134 2.10 3.72 25.40
CA GLN A 134 0.68 3.65 25.74
C GLN A 134 0.31 2.27 26.25
N ILE A 135 -0.59 2.26 27.24
CA ILE A 135 -1.16 1.06 27.81
C ILE A 135 -2.15 0.48 26.80
N LEU A 136 -1.88 -0.74 26.34
CA LEU A 136 -2.74 -1.47 25.40
C LEU A 136 -3.67 -2.45 26.14
N THR A 137 -3.19 -3.01 27.26
CA THR A 137 -3.91 -3.95 28.13
C THR A 137 -3.78 -3.52 29.60
N GLN A 138 -4.80 -3.82 30.40
CA GLN A 138 -4.77 -3.57 31.85
C GLN A 138 -3.82 -4.54 32.54
N ASN A 139 -3.82 -5.80 32.10
CA ASN A 139 -2.90 -6.81 32.59
C ASN A 139 -1.47 -6.52 32.10
N GLY A 140 -0.49 -6.75 32.98
CA GLY A 140 0.91 -6.63 32.65
C GLY A 140 1.44 -7.73 31.72
N VAL A 141 2.67 -7.54 31.27
CA VAL A 141 3.47 -8.54 30.56
C VAL A 141 4.54 -9.05 31.52
N VAL A 142 4.60 -10.35 31.75
CA VAL A 142 5.61 -10.97 32.59
C VAL A 142 6.85 -11.26 31.77
N PHE A 143 7.96 -10.64 32.15
CA PHE A 143 9.28 -10.93 31.61
C PHE A 143 10.12 -11.66 32.65
N GLU A 144 10.39 -12.94 32.41
CA GLU A 144 11.10 -13.84 33.33
C GLU A 144 10.39 -13.93 34.70
N THR A 145 10.67 -12.98 35.59
CA THR A 145 10.11 -12.90 36.95
C THR A 145 9.53 -11.54 37.29
N LYS A 146 9.59 -10.56 36.37
CA LYS A 146 9.13 -9.19 36.60
C LYS A 146 7.92 -8.87 35.74
N GLU A 147 6.83 -8.50 36.39
CA GLU A 147 5.68 -7.91 35.73
C GLU A 147 6.01 -6.50 35.25
N ARG A 148 5.68 -6.20 34.00
CA ARG A 148 5.77 -4.87 33.39
C ARG A 148 4.39 -4.44 32.92
N LYS A 149 4.17 -3.13 32.80
CA LYS A 149 2.92 -2.59 32.24
C LYS A 149 2.64 -3.16 30.85
N GLY A 150 1.37 -3.43 30.56
CA GLY A 150 0.87 -3.92 29.28
C GLY A 150 0.91 -2.88 28.15
N THR A 151 2.06 -2.26 27.90
CA THR A 151 2.23 -1.23 26.86
C THR A 151 2.49 -1.83 25.48
N VAL A 152 2.21 -1.07 24.41
CA VAL A 152 2.49 -1.46 23.01
C VAL A 152 3.92 -2.00 22.85
N ARG A 153 4.91 -1.22 23.32
CA ARG A 153 6.33 -1.63 23.31
C ARG A 153 6.57 -2.94 24.05
N ASN A 154 6.02 -3.11 25.26
CA ASN A 154 6.26 -4.31 26.04
C ASN A 154 5.63 -5.55 25.40
N TRP A 155 4.45 -5.43 24.79
CA TRP A 155 3.84 -6.53 24.03
C TRP A 155 4.65 -6.93 22.80
N LEU A 156 5.21 -5.98 22.05
CA LEU A 156 6.09 -6.31 20.92
C LEU A 156 7.40 -6.96 21.38
N LEU A 157 7.96 -6.52 22.52
CA LEU A 157 9.16 -7.14 23.08
C LEU A 157 8.91 -8.57 23.58
N ASP A 158 7.73 -8.85 24.12
CA ASP A 158 7.32 -10.21 24.50
C ASP A 158 7.17 -11.10 23.27
N TYR A 159 6.44 -10.60 22.27
CA TYR A 159 6.27 -11.28 20.99
C TYR A 159 7.61 -11.63 20.32
N HIS A 160 8.57 -10.70 20.29
CA HIS A 160 9.91 -10.96 19.77
C HIS A 160 10.67 -12.06 20.54
N ARG A 161 10.45 -12.19 21.85
CA ARG A 161 11.08 -13.27 22.65
C ARG A 161 10.43 -14.61 22.37
N ALA A 162 9.12 -14.64 22.19
CA ALA A 162 8.35 -15.86 21.99
C ALA A 162 8.50 -16.42 20.56
N VAL A 163 8.46 -15.56 19.55
CA VAL A 163 8.41 -15.96 18.13
C VAL A 163 9.72 -15.69 17.39
N GLY A 164 10.49 -14.70 17.83
CA GLY A 164 11.71 -14.24 17.15
C GLY A 164 11.51 -12.91 16.41
N THR A 165 12.60 -12.44 15.77
CA THR A 165 12.60 -11.17 15.03
C THR A 165 12.37 -11.33 13.54
N ASP A 166 12.50 -12.54 13.00
CA ASP A 166 12.25 -12.84 11.60
C ASP A 166 10.75 -12.73 11.26
N ILE A 167 10.40 -12.89 9.99
CA ILE A 167 9.00 -12.90 9.53
C ILE A 167 8.34 -14.17 10.08
N ALA A 168 7.24 -14.00 10.81
CA ALA A 168 6.49 -15.13 11.36
C ALA A 168 5.37 -15.57 10.42
N ASP A 169 5.12 -16.88 10.38
CA ASP A 169 3.94 -17.42 9.69
C ASP A 169 2.65 -17.27 10.53
N SER A 170 1.50 -17.52 9.91
CA SER A 170 0.20 -17.39 10.57
C SER A 170 0.01 -18.36 11.74
N LEU A 171 0.65 -19.54 11.69
CA LEU A 171 0.57 -20.54 12.76
C LEU A 171 1.35 -20.07 13.98
N GLN A 172 2.56 -19.53 13.81
CA GLN A 172 3.37 -18.96 14.89
C GLN A 172 2.66 -17.80 15.58
N ILE A 173 2.07 -16.87 14.80
CA ILE A 173 1.27 -15.76 15.35
C ILE A 173 0.08 -16.31 16.15
N THR A 174 -0.66 -17.26 15.58
CA THR A 174 -1.82 -17.88 16.23
C THR A 174 -1.43 -18.59 17.53
N GLN A 175 -0.31 -19.32 17.53
CA GLN A 175 0.23 -19.99 18.71
C GLN A 175 0.61 -18.97 19.79
N TYR A 176 1.23 -17.86 19.44
CA TYR A 176 1.54 -16.80 20.40
C TYR A 176 0.25 -16.20 21.01
N ILE A 177 -0.70 -15.79 20.18
CA ILE A 177 -1.95 -15.16 20.64
C ILE A 177 -2.78 -16.09 21.52
N ASN A 178 -2.78 -17.40 21.26
CA ASN A 178 -3.63 -18.35 21.98
C ASN A 178 -2.93 -19.08 23.14
N ASN A 179 -1.63 -19.34 23.03
CA ASN A 179 -0.92 -20.26 23.94
C ASN A 179 0.21 -19.60 24.74
N SER A 180 0.52 -18.31 24.50
CA SER A 180 1.53 -17.61 25.31
C SER A 180 1.06 -17.48 26.76
N GLN A 181 1.99 -17.62 27.70
CA GLN A 181 1.73 -17.41 29.12
C GLN A 181 1.14 -16.02 29.39
N ASN A 182 1.64 -14.99 28.70
CA ASN A 182 1.17 -13.62 28.88
C ASN A 182 -0.22 -13.37 28.26
N THR A 183 -0.64 -14.16 27.27
CA THR A 183 -1.94 -13.98 26.60
C THR A 183 -3.05 -14.83 27.22
N ALA A 184 -2.72 -15.77 28.11
CA ALA A 184 -3.67 -16.72 28.70
C ALA A 184 -4.84 -16.02 29.42
N ASP A 185 -4.53 -15.01 30.24
CA ASP A 185 -5.49 -14.32 31.12
C ASP A 185 -6.05 -13.02 30.52
N LEU A 186 -5.78 -12.74 29.24
CA LEU A 186 -6.33 -11.56 28.57
C LEU A 186 -7.83 -11.72 28.31
N SER A 187 -8.57 -10.62 28.52
CA SER A 187 -9.95 -10.53 28.03
C SER A 187 -10.01 -10.67 26.50
N GLN A 188 -11.19 -10.97 25.95
CA GLN A 188 -11.36 -11.09 24.50
C GLN A 188 -10.98 -9.80 23.76
N GLU A 189 -11.34 -8.65 24.32
CA GLU A 189 -11.02 -7.33 23.75
C GLU A 189 -9.51 -7.07 23.77
N GLU A 190 -8.83 -7.32 24.89
CA GLU A 190 -7.38 -7.16 24.99
C GLU A 190 -6.65 -8.11 24.03
N ARG A 191 -7.08 -9.38 23.97
CA ARG A 191 -6.51 -10.37 23.04
C ARG A 191 -6.67 -9.91 21.58
N TYR A 192 -7.83 -9.34 21.23
CA TYR A 192 -8.05 -8.75 19.92
C TYR A 192 -7.09 -7.58 19.66
N ARG A 193 -6.90 -6.66 20.62
CA ARG A 193 -5.94 -5.54 20.50
C ARG A 193 -4.51 -6.04 20.28
N ILE A 194 -4.08 -7.08 21.01
CA ILE A 194 -2.77 -7.71 20.80
C ILE A 194 -2.66 -8.36 19.43
N ALA A 195 -3.70 -9.07 18.97
CA ALA A 195 -3.71 -9.68 17.66
C ALA A 195 -3.56 -8.62 16.55
N VAL A 196 -4.31 -7.52 16.63
CA VAL A 196 -4.21 -6.40 15.68
C VAL A 196 -2.80 -5.81 15.69
N LEU A 197 -2.19 -5.58 16.87
CA LEU A 197 -0.82 -5.09 16.99
C LEU A 197 0.20 -6.02 16.33
N VAL A 198 0.15 -7.32 16.64
CA VAL A 198 1.09 -8.30 16.10
C VAL A 198 0.93 -8.44 14.59
N HIS A 199 -0.31 -8.57 14.10
CA HIS A 199 -0.56 -8.67 12.66
C HIS A 199 -0.11 -7.41 11.91
N TYR A 200 -0.37 -6.22 12.46
CA TYR A 200 0.10 -4.98 11.88
C TYR A 200 1.62 -4.93 11.83
N TYR A 201 2.29 -5.27 12.94
CA TYR A 201 3.75 -5.31 13.02
C TYR A 201 4.38 -6.29 12.03
N GLU A 202 3.83 -7.50 11.88
CA GLU A 202 4.29 -8.51 10.92
C GLU A 202 4.09 -8.08 9.47
N ARG A 203 2.95 -7.47 9.14
CA ARG A 203 2.72 -6.93 7.79
C ARG A 203 3.74 -5.85 7.43
N LEU A 204 4.15 -5.02 8.39
CA LEU A 204 5.20 -4.03 8.18
C LEU A 204 6.56 -4.67 7.90
N LYS A 205 6.87 -5.87 8.42
CA LYS A 205 8.17 -6.53 8.16
C LYS A 205 8.36 -6.95 6.71
N ARG A 206 7.27 -7.21 5.98
CA ARG A 206 7.30 -7.71 4.60
C ARG A 206 7.76 -6.60 3.66
N SER A 207 8.78 -6.90 2.85
CA SER A 207 9.32 -5.93 1.90
C SER A 207 8.36 -5.69 0.73
N SER A 208 8.17 -4.44 0.33
CA SER A 208 7.39 -4.05 -0.86
C SER A 208 7.96 -4.62 -2.17
N PHE A 209 9.20 -5.14 -2.16
CA PHE A 209 9.79 -5.86 -3.28
C PHE A 209 9.34 -7.31 -3.41
N THR A 210 8.72 -7.85 -2.37
CA THR A 210 8.19 -9.22 -2.36
C THR A 210 6.71 -9.21 -2.71
N ILE A 211 6.24 -10.31 -3.30
CA ILE A 211 4.82 -10.48 -3.60
C ILE A 211 3.97 -10.40 -2.33
N ASP A 212 4.44 -11.02 -1.25
CA ASP A 212 3.75 -11.03 0.05
C ASP A 212 3.70 -9.66 0.75
N GLY A 213 4.58 -8.74 0.35
CA GLY A 213 4.67 -7.39 0.92
C GLY A 213 4.14 -6.30 0.00
N LEU A 214 3.61 -6.65 -1.17
CA LEU A 214 3.08 -5.68 -2.12
C LEU A 214 1.72 -5.13 -1.65
N GLU A 215 1.60 -3.80 -1.63
CA GLU A 215 0.43 -3.10 -1.08
C GLU A 215 -0.73 -2.92 -2.07
N GLY A 216 -0.55 -3.38 -3.31
CA GLY A 216 -1.51 -3.25 -4.38
C GLY A 216 -2.12 -4.59 -4.80
N THR A 217 -3.41 -4.58 -5.12
CA THR A 217 -4.12 -5.69 -5.74
C THR A 217 -3.59 -5.89 -7.16
N GLN A 218 -2.95 -7.02 -7.49
CA GLN A 218 -2.67 -7.38 -8.88
C GLN A 218 -3.80 -8.25 -9.42
N ILE A 219 -4.30 -7.92 -10.61
CA ILE A 219 -5.26 -8.76 -11.33
C ILE A 219 -4.50 -9.36 -12.51
N PHE A 220 -4.64 -10.65 -12.74
CA PHE A 220 -4.10 -11.30 -13.92
C PHE A 220 -4.95 -12.50 -14.29
N GLU A 221 -5.02 -12.78 -15.59
CA GLU A 221 -5.68 -13.97 -16.11
C GLU A 221 -4.72 -15.17 -16.01
N GLY A 222 -5.20 -16.27 -15.46
CA GLY A 222 -4.50 -17.54 -15.43
C GLY A 222 -4.80 -18.35 -16.68
N GLU A 223 -4.11 -19.48 -16.80
CA GLU A 223 -4.09 -20.30 -18.03
C GLU A 223 -5.37 -21.09 -18.28
N ASP A 224 -6.14 -21.30 -17.22
CA ASP A 224 -7.51 -21.79 -17.24
C ASP A 224 -8.51 -20.74 -17.77
N GLY A 225 -8.05 -19.53 -18.09
CA GLY A 225 -8.87 -18.39 -18.43
C GLY A 225 -9.54 -17.74 -17.22
N HIS A 226 -9.17 -18.17 -16.00
CA HIS A 226 -9.72 -17.59 -14.78
C HIS A 226 -8.99 -16.30 -14.41
N THR A 227 -9.71 -15.34 -13.86
CA THR A 227 -9.18 -14.09 -13.34
C THR A 227 -8.73 -14.30 -11.90
N TYR A 228 -7.44 -14.13 -11.67
CA TYR A 228 -6.84 -14.18 -10.36
C TYR A 228 -6.56 -12.78 -9.82
N VAL A 229 -6.77 -12.63 -8.52
CA VAL A 229 -6.42 -11.45 -7.75
C VAL A 229 -5.35 -11.82 -6.73
N LEU A 230 -4.16 -11.26 -6.89
CA LEU A 230 -3.14 -11.28 -5.86
C LEU A 230 -3.31 -10.05 -4.96
N LYS A 231 -3.70 -10.28 -3.71
CA LYS A 231 -3.95 -9.23 -2.73
C LYS A 231 -3.40 -9.66 -1.37
N ASP A 232 -2.60 -8.79 -0.76
CA ASP A 232 -1.99 -9.03 0.56
C ASP A 232 -1.17 -10.36 0.63
N GLY A 233 -0.56 -10.76 -0.49
CA GLY A 233 0.21 -12.02 -0.63
C GLY A 233 -0.65 -13.27 -0.87
N GLU A 234 -1.97 -13.12 -0.93
CA GLU A 234 -2.91 -14.21 -1.19
C GLU A 234 -3.42 -14.14 -2.62
N LEU A 235 -3.49 -15.30 -3.27
CA LEU A 235 -4.02 -15.45 -4.62
C LEU A 235 -5.47 -15.95 -4.53
N GLU A 236 -6.42 -15.11 -4.94
CA GLU A 236 -7.84 -15.41 -5.02
C GLU A 236 -8.24 -15.66 -6.48
N ASP A 237 -8.92 -16.78 -6.76
CA ASP A 237 -9.58 -17.00 -8.05
C ASP A 237 -10.99 -16.39 -7.99
N ILE A 238 -11.22 -15.30 -8.74
CA ILE A 238 -12.51 -14.61 -8.77
C ILE A 238 -13.57 -15.49 -9.43
N ASP A 239 -13.21 -16.22 -10.48
CA ASP A 239 -14.14 -17.02 -11.28
C ASP A 239 -14.55 -18.31 -10.57
N SER A 240 -13.83 -18.71 -9.53
CA SER A 240 -14.27 -19.76 -8.59
C SER A 240 -15.33 -19.29 -7.59
N ASN A 241 -15.58 -17.98 -7.45
CA ASN A 241 -16.54 -17.47 -6.50
C ASN A 241 -17.98 -17.63 -7.01
N LYS A 242 -18.60 -18.77 -6.66
CA LYS A 242 -19.97 -19.13 -7.06
C LYS A 242 -21.02 -18.07 -6.72
N GLU A 243 -20.88 -17.34 -5.62
CA GLU A 243 -21.82 -16.28 -5.26
C GLU A 243 -21.62 -15.04 -6.12
N LEU A 244 -20.37 -14.63 -6.36
CA LEU A 244 -20.09 -13.51 -7.25
C LEU A 244 -20.55 -13.81 -8.68
N ASN A 245 -20.28 -15.01 -9.19
CA ASN A 245 -20.77 -15.44 -10.51
C ASN A 245 -22.28 -15.49 -10.60
N LYS A 246 -22.95 -15.86 -9.51
CA LYS A 246 -24.42 -15.79 -9.43
C LYS A 246 -24.90 -14.35 -9.52
N ILE A 247 -24.27 -13.42 -8.79
CA ILE A 247 -24.60 -11.98 -8.83
C ILE A 247 -24.31 -11.40 -10.22
N ILE A 248 -23.16 -11.71 -10.83
CA ILE A 248 -22.81 -11.27 -12.19
C ILE A 248 -23.84 -11.78 -13.19
N LYS A 249 -24.23 -13.06 -13.10
CA LYS A 249 -25.25 -13.65 -13.96
C LYS A 249 -26.62 -12.99 -13.76
N GLU A 250 -27.03 -12.73 -12.52
CA GLU A 250 -28.28 -12.01 -12.22
C GLU A 250 -28.25 -10.58 -12.79
N LEU A 251 -27.12 -9.88 -12.70
CA LEU A 251 -26.94 -8.54 -13.28
C LEU A 251 -26.96 -8.57 -14.81
N GLN A 252 -26.38 -9.60 -15.43
CA GLN A 252 -26.43 -9.84 -16.88
C GLN A 252 -27.86 -10.14 -17.36
N GLU A 253 -28.61 -10.99 -16.64
CA GLU A 253 -30.00 -11.31 -16.92
C GLU A 253 -30.93 -10.08 -16.78
N GLN A 254 -30.62 -9.19 -15.83
CA GLN A 254 -31.32 -7.91 -15.64
C GLN A 254 -30.89 -6.82 -16.63
N GLY A 255 -29.88 -7.07 -17.47
CA GLY A 255 -29.34 -6.09 -18.42
C GLY A 255 -28.63 -4.91 -17.75
N LEU A 256 -28.22 -5.07 -16.49
CA LEU A 256 -27.49 -4.07 -15.69
C LEU A 256 -25.97 -4.23 -15.79
N TRP A 257 -25.50 -5.33 -16.37
CA TRP A 257 -24.08 -5.55 -16.64
C TRP A 257 -23.64 -4.87 -17.95
N PRO A 258 -22.46 -4.22 -18.01
CA PRO A 258 -21.96 -3.63 -19.25
C PRO A 258 -21.86 -4.71 -20.33
N LYS A 259 -22.44 -4.45 -21.51
CA LYS A 259 -22.25 -5.34 -22.66
C LYS A 259 -20.84 -5.11 -23.17
N GLU A 260 -20.00 -6.14 -23.15
CA GLU A 260 -18.69 -6.09 -23.78
C GLU A 260 -18.84 -5.73 -25.25
N ASP A 261 -17.95 -4.86 -25.72
CA ASP A 261 -17.97 -4.27 -27.04
C ASP A 261 -17.62 -5.32 -28.12
N GLY A 262 -18.56 -6.20 -28.44
CA GLY A 262 -18.82 -6.75 -29.78
C GLY A 262 -17.74 -7.56 -30.50
N THR A 263 -16.59 -7.90 -29.92
CA THR A 263 -15.68 -8.88 -30.53
C THR A 263 -16.04 -10.29 -30.07
N GLU A 264 -16.91 -10.95 -30.84
CA GLU A 264 -17.43 -12.30 -30.55
C GLU A 264 -16.33 -13.37 -30.40
N PRO A 265 -16.29 -14.12 -29.28
CA PRO A 265 -15.62 -15.42 -29.24
C PRO A 265 -16.50 -16.48 -29.89
N ARG A 266 -15.89 -17.28 -30.78
CA ARG A 266 -16.55 -18.41 -31.45
C ARG A 266 -16.97 -19.49 -30.46
N THR A 267 -18.24 -19.88 -30.54
CA THR A 267 -18.85 -20.98 -29.76
C THR A 267 -18.44 -22.36 -30.27
N PRO A 268 -18.26 -23.34 -29.35
CA PRO A 268 -18.54 -24.75 -29.64
C PRO A 268 -19.90 -25.18 -29.08
N LYS A 269 -20.61 -26.01 -29.86
CA LYS A 269 -21.96 -26.54 -29.61
C LYS A 269 -22.05 -27.55 -28.44
N ALA A 270 -23.03 -27.29 -27.57
CA ALA A 270 -24.02 -28.17 -26.90
C ALA A 270 -23.63 -29.53 -26.25
N PHE A 271 -23.70 -29.53 -24.91
CA PHE A 271 -24.46 -30.37 -23.97
C PHE A 271 -24.53 -31.91 -24.07
N GLY A 272 -24.13 -32.54 -22.95
CA GLY A 272 -24.69 -33.79 -22.41
C GLY A 272 -24.85 -33.67 -20.88
N ALA A 273 -26.02 -34.04 -20.36
CA ALA A 273 -26.47 -33.82 -18.98
C ALA A 273 -25.92 -34.84 -17.97
N GLY A 274 -25.77 -34.42 -16.71
CA GLY A 274 -25.56 -35.30 -15.55
C GLY A 274 -25.73 -34.54 -14.22
N SER A 275 -26.41 -35.17 -13.27
CA SER A 275 -27.08 -34.60 -12.10
C SER A 275 -26.31 -34.64 -10.77
N ASN A 276 -26.60 -33.65 -9.91
CA ASN A 276 -26.67 -33.64 -8.43
C ASN A 276 -25.48 -34.01 -7.52
N ALA A 277 -25.37 -33.14 -6.49
CA ALA A 277 -25.07 -33.36 -5.07
C ALA A 277 -23.62 -33.23 -4.54
N ASP A 278 -23.53 -32.30 -3.59
CA ASP A 278 -22.72 -32.24 -2.37
C ASP A 278 -21.25 -31.80 -2.34
N VAL A 279 -21.00 -31.12 -1.20
CA VAL A 279 -19.76 -30.76 -0.51
C VAL A 279 -19.14 -29.40 -0.87
N VAL A 280 -19.35 -28.45 0.06
CA VAL A 280 -18.57 -27.23 0.23
C VAL A 280 -17.15 -27.62 0.63
N ALA A 281 -16.22 -27.53 -0.32
CA ALA A 281 -14.79 -27.54 -0.04
C ALA A 281 -14.30 -26.09 -0.07
N VAL A 282 -13.76 -25.64 1.06
CA VAL A 282 -12.97 -24.41 1.15
C VAL A 282 -11.80 -24.56 0.19
N ALA A 283 -11.72 -23.69 -0.83
CA ALA A 283 -10.61 -23.68 -1.76
C ALA A 283 -9.32 -23.45 -0.98
N GLN A 284 -8.43 -24.44 -1.00
CA GLN A 284 -7.11 -24.32 -0.41
C GLN A 284 -6.28 -23.40 -1.29
N THR A 285 -5.93 -22.23 -0.76
CA THR A 285 -4.96 -21.32 -1.38
C THR A 285 -3.59 -21.98 -1.34
N GLN A 286 -2.97 -22.19 -2.52
CA GLN A 286 -1.59 -22.67 -2.59
C GLN A 286 -0.63 -21.48 -2.42
N PRO A 287 0.38 -21.59 -1.55
CA PRO A 287 1.42 -20.58 -1.44
C PRO A 287 2.19 -20.45 -2.75
N LEU A 288 2.59 -19.23 -3.09
CA LEU A 288 3.40 -18.97 -4.27
C LEU A 288 4.75 -19.71 -4.19
N ASP A 289 5.16 -20.35 -5.27
CA ASP A 289 6.41 -21.11 -5.32
C ASP A 289 7.62 -20.18 -5.06
N GLN A 290 8.39 -20.51 -4.01
CA GLN A 290 9.58 -19.75 -3.61
C GLN A 290 10.64 -19.64 -4.71
N SER A 291 10.67 -20.58 -5.65
CA SER A 291 11.58 -20.54 -6.81
C SER A 291 11.26 -19.40 -7.78
N ILE A 292 9.96 -19.09 -7.96
CA ILE A 292 9.49 -17.97 -8.78
C ILE A 292 9.93 -16.64 -8.15
N LEU A 293 9.78 -16.52 -6.82
CA LEU A 293 10.20 -15.35 -6.04
C LEU A 293 11.71 -15.13 -6.11
N ALA A 294 12.50 -16.20 -5.98
CA ALA A 294 13.95 -16.12 -6.11
C ALA A 294 14.35 -15.64 -7.51
N SER A 295 13.74 -16.18 -8.57
CA SER A 295 14.00 -15.76 -9.95
C SER A 295 13.61 -14.30 -10.20
N TYR A 296 12.44 -13.86 -9.69
CA TYR A 296 11.96 -12.48 -9.86
C TYR A 296 12.98 -11.45 -9.35
N ASN A 297 13.65 -11.74 -8.23
CA ASN A 297 14.62 -10.84 -7.58
C ASN A 297 16.00 -10.82 -8.24
N THR A 298 16.24 -11.66 -9.24
CA THR A 298 17.47 -11.63 -10.03
C THR A 298 17.30 -10.72 -11.24
N LEU A 299 18.19 -9.74 -11.38
CA LEU A 299 18.31 -8.87 -12.54
C LEU A 299 19.78 -8.79 -12.97
N PRO A 300 20.08 -8.56 -14.27
CA PRO A 300 21.45 -8.36 -14.76
C PRO A 300 22.18 -7.19 -14.09
N VAL A 301 21.43 -6.23 -13.56
CA VAL A 301 21.94 -5.14 -12.72
C VAL A 301 21.30 -5.24 -11.34
N PRO A 302 22.09 -5.27 -10.24
CA PRO A 302 21.55 -5.34 -8.89
C PRO A 302 20.63 -4.16 -8.57
N LEU A 303 19.53 -4.42 -7.87
CA LEU A 303 18.56 -3.39 -7.48
C LEU A 303 19.22 -2.27 -6.65
N ASP A 304 20.11 -2.61 -5.73
CA ASP A 304 20.84 -1.62 -4.92
C ASP A 304 21.72 -0.68 -5.77
N ALA A 305 22.28 -1.18 -6.89
CA ALA A 305 23.05 -0.37 -7.82
C ALA A 305 22.13 0.58 -8.61
N ILE A 306 21.00 0.09 -9.11
CA ILE A 306 19.98 0.92 -9.78
C ILE A 306 19.53 2.03 -8.83
N LYS A 307 19.20 1.69 -7.59
CA LYS A 307 18.80 2.62 -6.53
C LYS A 307 19.83 3.72 -6.30
N ALA A 308 21.09 3.33 -6.07
CA ALA A 308 22.17 4.28 -5.83
C ALA A 308 22.31 5.27 -7.00
N LYS A 309 22.17 4.78 -8.24
CA LYS A 309 22.24 5.63 -9.44
C LYS A 309 21.02 6.50 -9.66
N THR A 310 19.82 6.04 -9.30
CA THR A 310 18.60 6.86 -9.33
C THR A 310 18.72 8.07 -8.42
N VAL A 311 19.14 7.88 -7.16
CA VAL A 311 19.32 8.99 -6.21
C VAL A 311 20.41 9.96 -6.68
N GLU A 312 21.53 9.44 -7.18
CA GLU A 312 22.61 10.25 -7.72
C GLU A 312 22.13 11.10 -8.91
N LEU A 313 21.41 10.50 -9.85
CA LEU A 313 20.86 11.19 -11.03
C LEU A 313 19.81 12.24 -10.65
N GLN A 314 18.93 11.96 -9.69
CA GLN A 314 17.96 12.95 -9.19
C GLN A 314 18.66 14.23 -8.69
N GLY A 315 19.74 14.09 -7.93
CA GLY A 315 20.54 15.23 -7.48
C GLY A 315 21.22 15.99 -8.63
N ARG A 316 21.63 15.28 -9.69
CA ARG A 316 22.28 15.86 -10.87
C ARG A 316 21.31 16.56 -11.81
N ILE A 317 20.08 16.07 -11.97
CA ILE A 317 19.05 16.66 -12.86
C ILE A 317 18.83 18.15 -12.56
N VAL A 318 18.92 18.55 -11.28
CA VAL A 318 18.78 19.96 -10.87
C VAL A 318 19.84 20.86 -11.51
N ARG A 319 21.06 20.33 -11.69
CA ARG A 319 22.21 21.08 -12.22
C ARG A 319 22.41 20.85 -13.73
N GLU A 320 22.05 19.64 -14.20
CA GLU A 320 22.22 19.17 -15.57
C GLU A 320 20.89 18.56 -16.07
N PRO A 321 19.88 19.36 -16.44
CA PRO A 321 18.55 18.84 -16.79
C PRO A 321 18.54 17.89 -18.01
N GLN A 322 19.56 17.98 -18.88
CA GLN A 322 19.73 17.17 -20.08
C GLN A 322 20.34 15.78 -19.80
N ILE A 323 20.77 15.52 -18.56
CA ILE A 323 21.58 14.34 -18.23
C ILE A 323 20.88 13.01 -18.55
N LEU A 324 19.56 12.94 -18.36
CA LEU A 324 18.80 11.73 -18.64
C LEU A 324 18.82 11.39 -20.13
N GLU A 325 18.57 12.38 -20.99
CA GLU A 325 18.62 12.17 -22.44
C GLU A 325 20.03 11.80 -22.90
N GLN A 326 21.06 12.47 -22.37
CA GLN A 326 22.44 12.15 -22.73
C GLN A 326 22.82 10.70 -22.40
N ILE A 327 22.34 10.19 -21.26
CA ILE A 327 22.55 8.79 -20.85
C ILE A 327 21.78 7.84 -21.76
N LEU A 328 20.51 8.14 -22.06
CA LEU A 328 19.64 7.26 -22.87
C LEU A 328 20.03 7.25 -24.36
N GLU A 329 20.48 8.38 -24.90
CA GLU A 329 20.99 8.50 -26.27
C GLU A 329 22.34 7.77 -26.45
N ASN A 330 23.20 7.79 -25.42
CA ASN A 330 24.54 7.21 -25.46
C ASN A 330 24.69 5.93 -24.62
N GLN A 331 23.60 5.21 -24.37
CA GLN A 331 23.54 4.05 -23.49
C GLN A 331 24.60 2.97 -23.76
N GLY A 332 24.96 2.73 -25.04
CA GLY A 332 26.01 1.75 -25.41
C GLY A 332 27.42 2.14 -24.93
N SER A 333 27.65 3.41 -24.63
CA SER A 333 28.91 3.95 -24.13
C SER A 333 28.94 4.09 -22.61
N VAL A 334 27.81 3.87 -21.93
CA VAL A 334 27.71 4.00 -20.47
C VAL A 334 28.28 2.73 -19.82
N LYS A 335 29.45 2.85 -19.20
CA LYS A 335 30.17 1.72 -18.58
C LYS A 335 29.35 1.01 -17.50
N ASP A 336 28.60 1.77 -16.71
CA ASP A 336 27.77 1.24 -15.63
C ASP A 336 26.31 1.24 -16.06
N LYS A 337 25.82 0.06 -16.44
CA LYS A 337 24.45 -0.14 -16.93
C LYS A 337 23.39 0.28 -15.91
N ALA A 338 23.72 0.37 -14.62
CA ALA A 338 22.79 0.88 -13.61
C ALA A 338 22.38 2.33 -13.87
N TYR A 339 23.26 3.16 -14.46
CA TYR A 339 22.88 4.53 -14.85
C TYR A 339 21.83 4.54 -15.95
N VAL A 340 21.92 3.63 -16.92
CA VAL A 340 20.95 3.58 -18.02
C VAL A 340 19.58 3.18 -17.49
N VAL A 341 19.52 2.15 -16.65
CA VAL A 341 18.27 1.71 -16.01
C VAL A 341 17.70 2.79 -15.08
N ALA A 342 18.52 3.43 -14.27
CA ALA A 342 18.11 4.53 -13.41
C ALA A 342 17.58 5.74 -14.22
N ALA A 343 18.26 6.09 -15.31
CA ALA A 343 17.83 7.17 -16.19
C ALA A 343 16.51 6.84 -16.90
N LEU A 344 16.33 5.57 -17.31
CA LEU A 344 15.10 5.05 -17.88
C LEU A 344 13.92 5.21 -16.91
N ILE A 345 14.08 4.74 -15.66
CA ILE A 345 13.06 4.85 -14.61
C ILE A 345 12.71 6.32 -14.35
N LEU A 346 13.72 7.18 -14.15
CA LEU A 346 13.49 8.61 -13.90
C LEU A 346 12.82 9.31 -15.07
N ARG A 347 13.17 8.94 -16.31
CA ARG A 347 12.55 9.49 -17.51
C ARG A 347 11.08 9.14 -17.57
N ILE A 348 10.74 7.89 -17.30
CA ILE A 348 9.37 7.37 -17.27
C ILE A 348 8.55 8.06 -16.17
N THR A 349 9.07 8.13 -14.94
CA THR A 349 8.34 8.73 -13.81
C THR A 349 8.18 10.24 -13.97
N ASN A 350 9.19 10.95 -14.50
CA ASN A 350 9.07 12.39 -14.75
C ASN A 350 8.03 12.71 -15.83
N TYR A 351 7.78 11.78 -16.75
CA TYR A 351 6.89 11.94 -17.88
C TYR A 351 5.42 11.63 -17.53
N GLU A 352 5.14 10.52 -16.83
CA GLU A 352 3.77 10.07 -16.52
C GLU A 352 3.22 10.65 -15.20
N LEU A 353 4.08 10.92 -14.20
CA LEU A 353 3.65 11.27 -12.84
C LEU A 353 3.78 12.76 -12.52
N SER A 354 4.30 13.58 -13.44
CA SER A 354 4.19 15.03 -13.31
C SER A 354 2.71 15.42 -13.45
N PRO A 355 2.05 15.90 -12.38
CA PRO A 355 0.63 16.17 -12.42
C PRO A 355 0.29 17.14 -13.56
N ARG A 356 -0.87 16.94 -14.18
CA ARG A 356 -1.63 18.01 -14.85
C ARG A 356 -1.88 19.12 -13.83
N SER A 357 -0.89 19.96 -13.56
CA SER A 357 -1.08 21.07 -12.65
C SER A 357 -1.87 22.15 -13.38
N GLY A 358 -2.99 22.52 -12.76
CA GLY A 358 -3.63 23.81 -12.94
C GLY A 358 -2.65 24.98 -12.76
N PRO A 359 -3.15 26.21 -12.93
CA PRO A 359 -2.38 27.31 -13.51
C PRO A 359 -1.18 27.92 -12.73
N HIS A 360 -0.75 27.45 -11.55
CA HIS A 360 0.09 28.32 -10.69
C HIS A 360 1.31 27.75 -9.94
N THR A 361 2.03 26.73 -10.43
CA THR A 361 3.34 26.36 -9.84
C THR A 361 4.52 26.49 -10.81
N ASP A 362 5.31 27.54 -10.61
CA ASP A 362 6.50 27.88 -11.39
C ASP A 362 7.69 27.03 -10.90
N SER A 363 7.86 25.82 -11.44
CA SER A 363 9.07 25.02 -11.22
C SER A 363 9.96 25.02 -12.46
N ALA A 364 11.26 25.27 -12.26
CA ALA A 364 12.29 25.39 -13.29
C ALA A 364 12.47 24.12 -14.16
N LEU A 365 11.80 23.02 -13.82
CA LEU A 365 11.75 21.79 -14.62
C LEU A 365 10.79 21.89 -15.83
N ARG A 366 9.98 22.95 -15.95
CA ARG A 366 8.95 23.11 -17.02
C ARG A 366 9.46 23.51 -18.40
N ARG A 367 10.76 23.80 -18.58
CA ARG A 367 11.29 24.38 -19.83
C ARG A 367 12.28 23.48 -20.57
N ILE A 368 12.11 22.16 -20.52
CA ILE A 368 12.77 21.28 -21.50
C ILE A 368 11.78 21.09 -22.64
N PRO A 369 11.95 21.78 -23.79
CA PRO A 369 11.10 21.57 -24.94
C PRO A 369 11.56 20.27 -25.60
N PHE A 370 10.74 19.21 -25.51
CA PHE A 370 11.02 17.98 -26.24
C PHE A 370 9.82 17.50 -27.05
N ALA A 371 10.15 16.98 -28.23
CA ALA A 371 9.26 16.53 -29.28
C ALA A 371 8.66 15.15 -28.94
N GLY A 372 7.33 15.05 -29.01
CA GLY A 372 6.62 13.78 -28.94
C GLY A 372 6.34 13.32 -27.51
N ARG A 373 5.22 13.78 -26.96
CA ARG A 373 4.59 13.09 -25.83
C ARG A 373 4.31 11.64 -26.25
N ILE A 374 4.96 10.65 -25.62
CA ILE A 374 4.56 9.24 -25.70
C ILE A 374 3.20 9.12 -25.00
N THR A 375 2.10 9.36 -25.72
CA THR A 375 0.73 9.17 -25.20
C THR A 375 0.21 7.75 -25.41
N ASN A 376 1.07 6.85 -25.89
CA ASN A 376 0.70 5.51 -26.32
C ASN A 376 1.43 4.48 -25.44
N LYS A 377 0.68 3.74 -24.61
CA LYS A 377 1.21 2.72 -23.67
C LYS A 377 2.10 1.71 -24.40
N GLU A 378 1.73 1.31 -25.61
CA GLU A 378 2.48 0.34 -26.40
C GLU A 378 3.80 0.90 -26.91
N LYS A 379 3.84 2.17 -27.32
CA LYS A 379 5.10 2.82 -27.70
C LYS A 379 6.04 2.92 -26.50
N LEU A 380 5.51 3.21 -25.31
CA LEU A 380 6.32 3.30 -24.09
C LEU A 380 6.86 1.91 -23.70
N LYS A 381 5.99 0.90 -23.69
CA LYS A 381 6.35 -0.50 -23.43
C LYS A 381 7.42 -1.00 -24.41
N GLN A 382 7.21 -0.79 -25.71
CA GLN A 382 8.16 -1.17 -26.76
C GLN A 382 9.49 -0.46 -26.60
N TRP A 383 9.49 0.84 -26.30
CA TRP A 383 10.71 1.61 -26.08
C TRP A 383 11.50 1.11 -24.86
N ILE A 384 10.81 0.78 -23.76
CA ILE A 384 11.43 0.16 -22.58
C ILE A 384 12.07 -1.17 -22.97
N ARG A 385 11.33 -2.02 -23.69
CA ARG A 385 11.80 -3.33 -24.15
C ARG A 385 13.05 -3.23 -25.02
N GLU A 386 13.02 -2.39 -26.06
CA GLU A 386 14.16 -2.14 -26.94
C GLU A 386 15.38 -1.61 -26.18
N THR A 387 15.16 -0.72 -25.20
CA THR A 387 16.22 -0.21 -24.35
C THR A 387 16.88 -1.32 -23.53
N LEU A 388 16.09 -2.22 -22.94
CA LEU A 388 16.63 -3.29 -22.09
C LEU A 388 17.26 -4.41 -22.93
N GLU A 389 16.58 -4.87 -23.97
CA GLU A 389 16.99 -6.01 -24.78
C GLU A 389 18.08 -5.61 -25.79
N ASP A 390 17.78 -4.69 -26.70
CA ASP A 390 18.70 -4.40 -27.81
C ASP A 390 19.94 -3.61 -27.37
N LYS A 391 19.78 -2.76 -26.35
CA LYS A 391 20.81 -1.78 -25.97
C LYS A 391 21.60 -2.21 -24.76
N LEU A 392 20.93 -2.78 -23.76
CA LEU A 392 21.61 -3.33 -22.57
C LEU A 392 21.94 -4.81 -22.72
N GLY A 393 21.42 -5.50 -23.74
CA GLY A 393 21.68 -6.92 -23.98
C GLY A 393 21.03 -7.81 -22.92
N TRP A 394 19.92 -7.36 -22.32
CA TRP A 394 19.18 -8.18 -21.36
C TRP A 394 18.41 -9.28 -22.09
N SER A 395 18.21 -10.41 -21.42
CA SER A 395 17.31 -11.43 -21.92
C SER A 395 15.86 -10.91 -21.91
N ASP A 396 15.01 -11.48 -22.77
CA ASP A 396 13.56 -11.21 -22.77
C ASP A 396 12.92 -11.45 -21.39
N GLU A 397 13.42 -12.44 -20.65
CA GLU A 397 12.94 -12.75 -19.31
C GLU A 397 13.35 -11.67 -18.29
N ASP A 398 14.61 -11.22 -18.32
CA ASP A 398 15.10 -10.18 -17.42
C ASP A 398 14.50 -8.80 -17.72
N SER A 399 14.26 -8.50 -19.00
CA SER A 399 13.57 -7.27 -19.40
C SER A 399 12.12 -7.29 -18.91
N ALA A 400 11.41 -8.42 -19.03
CA ALA A 400 10.05 -8.61 -18.52
C ALA A 400 9.97 -8.47 -16.99
N LYS A 401 10.93 -9.02 -16.23
CA LYS A 401 11.03 -8.83 -14.77
C LYS A 401 11.10 -7.36 -14.38
N LEU A 402 11.84 -6.54 -15.13
CA LEU A 402 11.87 -5.09 -14.91
C LEU A 402 10.60 -4.41 -15.44
N GLY A 403 10.02 -4.91 -16.53
CA GLY A 403 8.71 -4.48 -17.03
C GLY A 403 7.60 -4.58 -15.99
N ILE A 404 7.55 -5.67 -15.21
CA ILE A 404 6.62 -5.83 -14.08
C ILE A 404 6.81 -4.70 -13.06
N ARG A 405 8.06 -4.41 -12.71
CA ARG A 405 8.40 -3.37 -11.72
C ARG A 405 7.98 -1.99 -12.22
N ILE A 406 8.27 -1.67 -13.48
CA ILE A 406 7.89 -0.40 -14.09
C ILE A 406 6.36 -0.27 -14.24
N GLY A 407 5.67 -1.33 -14.65
CA GLY A 407 4.20 -1.32 -14.72
C GLY A 407 3.56 -1.10 -13.35
N ASN A 408 4.09 -1.76 -12.31
CA ASN A 408 3.64 -1.54 -10.93
C ASN A 408 3.98 -0.13 -10.42
N LEU A 409 5.12 0.43 -10.83
CA LEU A 409 5.54 1.79 -10.50
C LEU A 409 4.59 2.85 -11.08
N LEU A 410 4.15 2.63 -12.32
CA LEU A 410 3.30 3.55 -13.07
C LEU A 410 1.81 3.41 -12.73
N GLY A 411 1.37 2.24 -12.24
CA GLY A 411 -0.04 1.97 -11.94
C GLY A 411 -0.88 1.74 -13.20
N GLU A 412 -2.21 1.85 -13.09
CA GLU A 412 -3.12 1.76 -14.24
C GLU A 412 -2.93 2.95 -15.21
N PRO A 413 -2.96 2.76 -16.55
CA PRO A 413 -3.24 1.52 -17.30
C PRO A 413 -1.99 0.70 -17.68
N PHE A 414 -0.86 0.93 -17.00
CA PHE A 414 0.45 0.35 -17.33
C PHE A 414 0.75 -0.94 -16.57
N LYS A 415 -0.10 -1.29 -15.61
CA LYS A 415 -0.06 -2.56 -14.91
C LYS A 415 -0.30 -3.72 -15.89
N GLY A 416 0.35 -4.86 -15.65
CA GLY A 416 0.22 -6.03 -16.52
C GLY A 416 1.00 -5.96 -17.84
N TRP A 417 1.94 -5.01 -18.01
CA TRP A 417 2.84 -4.98 -19.17
C TRP A 417 3.74 -6.19 -19.31
N ALA A 418 4.05 -6.84 -18.19
CA ALA A 418 4.74 -8.11 -18.12
C ALA A 418 4.16 -8.90 -16.94
N ALA A 419 4.33 -10.22 -16.96
CA ALA A 419 3.86 -11.13 -15.94
C ALA A 419 4.73 -12.39 -15.91
N TYR A 420 4.61 -13.19 -14.85
CA TYR A 420 5.15 -14.54 -14.85
C TYR A 420 4.18 -15.48 -15.55
N ASN A 421 4.60 -16.07 -16.66
CA ASN A 421 3.86 -17.09 -17.39
C ASN A 421 4.16 -18.47 -16.77
N LYS A 422 3.14 -19.10 -16.18
CA LYS A 422 3.31 -20.39 -15.49
C LYS A 422 3.54 -21.56 -16.49
N THR A 423 3.07 -21.44 -17.74
CA THR A 423 3.15 -22.44 -18.81
C THR A 423 4.59 -22.57 -19.27
N THR A 424 5.20 -21.42 -19.53
CA THR A 424 6.59 -21.35 -19.98
C THR A 424 7.56 -21.36 -18.81
N GLY A 425 7.07 -21.12 -17.60
CA GLY A 425 7.85 -21.00 -16.38
C GLY A 425 8.75 -19.77 -16.37
N ARG A 426 8.39 -18.73 -17.14
CA ARG A 426 9.23 -17.56 -17.45
C ARG A 426 8.49 -16.25 -17.26
N PHE A 427 9.23 -15.19 -17.00
CA PHE A 427 8.71 -13.84 -17.06
C PHE A 427 8.63 -13.38 -18.52
N GLU A 428 7.48 -12.85 -18.93
CA GLU A 428 7.21 -12.47 -20.31
C GLU A 428 6.51 -11.12 -20.37
N TRP A 429 6.80 -10.34 -21.42
CA TRP A 429 5.99 -9.17 -21.75
C TRP A 429 4.61 -9.63 -22.23
N SER A 430 3.54 -8.98 -21.74
CA SER A 430 2.19 -9.34 -22.15
C SER A 430 2.01 -9.17 -23.67
N LEU A 431 1.38 -10.13 -24.33
CA LEU A 431 1.11 -10.05 -25.77
C LEU A 431 -0.25 -9.38 -26.07
N VAL A 432 -1.04 -9.11 -25.04
CA VAL A 432 -2.48 -8.79 -25.17
C VAL A 432 -2.79 -7.33 -24.82
N ILE A 433 -3.65 -6.77 -25.67
CA ILE A 433 -4.15 -5.39 -25.84
C ILE A 433 -5.09 -5.00 -24.71
#